data_AF-A0A7X0Y4N6-F1
#
_entry.id   AF-A0A7X0Y4N6-F1
#
_cell.length_a   1.000
_cell.length_b   1.000
_cell.length_c   1.000
_cell.angle_alpha   90.00
_cell.angle_beta   90.00
_cell.angle_gamma   90.00
#
_symmetry.space_group_name_H-M   'P 1'
#
loop_
_entity.id
_entity.type
_entity.pdbx_description
1 polymer ?
#
loop_
_entity_poly.entity_id
_entity_poly.type
_entity_poly.pdbx_seq_one_letter_code
_entity_poly.pdbx_strand_id
1 'polypeptide(L)'
;MSVDNKAQNSLPNQNVWQIGKNGLVKKTLSDIPIPDRFTKKKIYSNNIDFAFKGLSDGQFATLNLDKAKNMLHLDIKAFQPHYYFSNAYASVEVIDETGKVVYTKDFIGNVTQKAESLDIPMKDGYTIKVNHQEPGRLWVTDSETKVRYTMQSQNEFLVVANGLIGQ
;
A
#
# COMPACT_ATOMS: atom_id res chain seq x y z
N MET A 1 16.27 -55.80 -36.15
CA MET A 1 16.19 -55.14 -34.83
C MET A 1 15.16 -54.04 -34.95
N SER A 2 14.01 -54.18 -34.27
CA SER A 2 12.99 -53.13 -34.21
C SER A 2 13.35 -52.19 -33.07
N VAL A 3 13.46 -50.90 -33.34
CA VAL A 3 13.55 -49.89 -32.29
C VAL A 3 12.13 -49.51 -31.90
N ASP A 4 11.75 -49.86 -30.67
CA ASP A 4 10.46 -49.48 -30.10
C ASP A 4 10.44 -47.96 -29.90
N ASN A 5 9.68 -47.26 -30.74
CA ASN A 5 9.33 -45.87 -30.48
C ASN A 5 8.41 -45.83 -29.27
N LYS A 6 8.97 -45.50 -28.10
CA LYS A 6 8.16 -45.17 -26.92
C LYS A 6 7.16 -44.10 -27.29
N ALA A 7 5.90 -44.31 -26.93
CA ALA A 7 4.81 -43.37 -27.13
C ALA A 7 5.25 -41.97 -26.71
N GLN A 8 5.31 -41.05 -27.69
CA GLN A 8 5.54 -39.65 -27.43
C GLN A 8 4.24 -39.10 -26.86
N ASN A 9 4.09 -39.20 -25.54
CA ASN A 9 3.00 -38.56 -24.82
C ASN A 9 2.94 -37.11 -25.30
N SER A 10 1.79 -36.69 -25.83
CA SER A 10 1.57 -35.30 -26.18
C SER A 10 1.88 -34.47 -24.95
N LEU A 11 2.87 -33.58 -25.09
CA LEU A 11 3.15 -32.65 -24.03
C LEU A 11 1.91 -31.76 -23.88
N PRO A 12 1.44 -31.49 -22.65
CA PRO A 12 0.39 -30.50 -22.46
C PRO A 12 0.80 -29.18 -23.12
N ASN A 13 -0.19 -28.38 -23.56
CA ASN A 13 0.00 -27.14 -24.34
C ASN A 13 0.91 -26.09 -23.66
N GLN A 14 1.33 -26.31 -22.41
CA GLN A 14 2.33 -25.52 -21.71
C GLN A 14 3.28 -26.45 -20.94
N ASN A 15 4.59 -26.28 -21.15
CA ASN A 15 5.64 -26.96 -20.37
C ASN A 15 6.52 -25.90 -19.74
N VAL A 16 6.66 -25.93 -18.42
CA VAL A 16 7.54 -25.04 -17.67
C VAL A 16 8.76 -25.83 -17.23
N TRP A 17 9.94 -25.27 -17.45
CA TRP A 17 11.22 -25.86 -17.05
C TRP A 17 12.07 -24.80 -16.36
N GLN A 18 12.72 -25.17 -15.26
CA GLN A 18 13.71 -24.35 -14.58
C GLN A 18 15.10 -24.87 -14.92
N ILE A 19 16.01 -23.97 -15.30
CA ILE A 19 17.42 -24.33 -15.53
C ILE A 19 18.09 -24.52 -14.17
N GLY A 20 18.53 -25.74 -13.89
CA GLY A 20 19.34 -26.09 -12.71
C GLY A 20 20.78 -26.37 -13.08
N LYS A 21 21.63 -26.50 -12.06
CA LYS A 21 23.07 -26.81 -12.19
C LYS A 21 23.36 -28.05 -13.07
N ASN A 22 22.43 -29.00 -13.10
CA ASN A 22 22.57 -30.29 -13.78
C ASN A 22 21.58 -30.47 -14.94
N GLY A 23 20.96 -29.39 -15.46
CA GLY A 23 20.04 -29.45 -16.60
C GLY A 23 18.62 -28.92 -16.30
N LEU A 24 17.66 -29.28 -17.15
CA LEU A 24 16.28 -28.81 -17.06
C LEU A 24 15.48 -29.60 -16.02
N VAL A 25 14.89 -28.89 -15.06
CA VAL A 25 13.98 -29.44 -14.05
C VAL A 25 12.55 -29.08 -14.45
N LYS A 26 11.66 -30.08 -14.57
CA LYS A 26 10.25 -29.83 -14.92
C LYS A 26 9.56 -29.11 -13.76
N LYS A 27 8.81 -28.06 -14.09
CA LYS A 27 8.09 -27.20 -13.16
C LYS A 27 6.66 -26.95 -13.62
N THR A 28 5.88 -26.31 -12.76
CA THR A 28 4.54 -25.79 -13.06
C THR A 28 4.57 -24.25 -13.08
N LEU A 29 3.51 -23.61 -13.60
CA LEU A 29 3.41 -22.15 -13.53
C LEU A 29 3.41 -21.63 -12.08
N SER A 30 2.87 -22.39 -11.13
CA SER A 30 2.92 -22.09 -9.69
C SER A 30 4.32 -22.14 -9.08
N ASP A 31 5.28 -22.83 -9.70
CA ASP A 31 6.67 -22.87 -9.25
C ASP A 31 7.48 -21.63 -9.69
N ILE A 32 6.96 -20.85 -10.63
CA ILE A 32 7.64 -19.63 -11.08
C ILE A 32 7.47 -18.60 -9.95
N PRO A 33 8.54 -18.21 -9.25
CA PRO A 33 8.42 -17.18 -8.22
C PRO A 33 7.92 -15.92 -8.92
N ILE A 34 6.82 -15.35 -8.43
CA ILE A 34 6.34 -14.06 -8.90
C ILE A 34 7.20 -13.03 -8.19
N PRO A 35 8.08 -12.29 -8.90
CA PRO A 35 8.91 -11.29 -8.24
C PRO A 35 8.05 -10.26 -7.50
N ASP A 36 8.46 -9.83 -6.30
CA ASP A 36 7.71 -8.89 -5.46
C ASP A 36 7.27 -7.62 -6.19
N ARG A 37 8.05 -7.18 -7.18
CA ARG A 37 7.73 -6.03 -8.04
C ARG A 37 6.41 -6.17 -8.83
N PHE A 38 5.86 -7.38 -8.94
CA PHE A 38 4.60 -7.69 -9.61
C PHE A 38 3.46 -8.07 -8.64
N THR A 39 3.74 -8.31 -7.37
CA THR A 39 2.74 -8.63 -6.35
C THR A 39 2.41 -7.43 -5.47
N LYS A 40 3.37 -6.52 -5.28
CA LYS A 40 3.18 -5.31 -4.47
C LYS A 40 2.29 -4.30 -5.17
N LYS A 41 1.34 -3.75 -4.42
CA LYS A 41 0.46 -2.67 -4.88
C LYS A 41 1.28 -1.43 -5.18
N LYS A 42 1.07 -0.81 -6.34
CA LYS A 42 1.76 0.42 -6.73
C LYS A 42 0.75 1.52 -7.03
N ILE A 43 1.05 2.72 -6.54
CA ILE A 43 0.31 3.94 -6.84
C ILE A 43 1.29 4.85 -7.56
N TYR A 44 1.16 4.95 -8.88
CA TYR A 44 2.01 5.79 -9.71
C TYR A 44 1.38 7.18 -9.84
N SER A 45 1.66 8.05 -8.87
CA SER A 45 1.20 9.43 -8.91
C SER A 45 2.13 10.32 -8.10
N ASN A 46 2.26 11.57 -8.53
CA ASN A 46 2.98 12.61 -7.81
C ASN A 46 2.11 13.33 -6.78
N ASN A 47 0.80 13.07 -6.76
CA ASN A 47 -0.13 13.71 -5.86
C ASN A 47 -1.20 12.71 -5.42
N ILE A 48 -1.14 12.30 -4.14
CA ILE A 48 -1.94 11.21 -3.60
C ILE A 48 -2.69 11.71 -2.37
N ASP A 49 -4.01 11.68 -2.46
CA ASP A 49 -4.92 12.04 -1.37
C ASP A 49 -5.32 10.81 -0.58
N PHE A 50 -5.30 10.92 0.74
CA PHE A 50 -5.90 9.99 1.70
C PHE A 50 -6.98 10.75 2.45
N ALA A 51 -8.25 10.38 2.27
CA ALA A 51 -9.34 10.89 3.08
C ALA A 51 -9.71 9.88 4.15
N PHE A 52 -9.62 10.32 5.41
CA PHE A 52 -9.94 9.53 6.59
C PHE A 52 -11.37 9.83 7.02
N LYS A 53 -12.24 8.82 6.93
CA LYS A 53 -13.68 8.97 7.16
C LYS A 53 -14.12 8.12 8.34
N GLY A 54 -14.96 8.70 9.16
CA GLY A 54 -15.53 8.09 10.35
C GLY A 54 -16.95 7.60 10.11
N LEU A 55 -17.73 7.52 11.18
CA LEU A 55 -19.14 7.17 11.13
C LEU A 55 -19.90 8.09 10.17
N SER A 56 -20.84 7.49 9.43
CA SER A 56 -21.63 8.16 8.39
C SER A 56 -20.76 8.84 7.31
N ASP A 57 -19.54 8.33 7.11
CA ASP A 57 -18.57 8.82 6.15
C ASP A 57 -18.13 10.28 6.39
N GLY A 58 -18.31 10.78 7.63
CA GLY A 58 -17.83 12.08 8.06
C GLY A 58 -16.30 12.11 8.03
N GLN A 59 -15.72 13.00 7.21
CA GLN A 59 -14.27 13.07 7.04
C GLN A 59 -13.64 13.87 8.19
N PHE A 60 -12.73 13.24 8.93
CA PHE A 60 -12.07 13.85 10.08
C PHE A 60 -10.62 14.26 9.81
N ALA A 61 -9.98 13.72 8.78
CA ALA A 61 -8.66 14.14 8.35
C ALA A 61 -8.43 13.93 6.85
N THR A 62 -7.48 14.65 6.29
CA THR A 62 -6.85 14.37 4.99
C THR A 62 -5.36 14.35 5.13
N LEU A 63 -4.72 13.41 4.44
CA LEU A 63 -3.28 13.37 4.25
C LEU A 63 -3.01 13.45 2.75
N ASN A 64 -2.15 14.37 2.31
CA ASN A 64 -1.81 14.55 0.91
C ASN A 64 -0.30 14.42 0.72
N LEU A 65 0.13 13.46 -0.11
CA LEU A 65 1.53 13.35 -0.52
C LEU A 65 1.74 14.13 -1.81
N ASP A 66 2.42 15.27 -1.72
CA ASP A 66 2.85 16.08 -2.85
C ASP A 66 4.33 15.79 -3.14
N LYS A 67 4.58 14.96 -4.15
CA LYS A 67 5.94 14.59 -4.59
C LYS A 67 6.67 15.72 -5.27
N ALA A 68 5.98 16.67 -5.89
CA ALA A 68 6.62 17.81 -6.52
C ALA A 68 7.27 18.73 -5.47
N LYS A 69 6.63 18.85 -4.30
CA LYS A 69 7.16 19.60 -3.15
C LYS A 69 7.92 18.74 -2.14
N ASN A 70 7.92 17.42 -2.31
CA ASN A 70 8.47 16.47 -1.35
C ASN A 70 7.90 16.69 0.07
N MET A 71 6.58 16.74 0.15
CA MET A 71 5.88 17.12 1.38
C MET A 71 4.65 16.26 1.58
N LEU A 72 4.36 15.96 2.84
CA LEU A 72 3.15 15.28 3.26
C LEU A 72 2.33 16.27 4.10
N HIS A 73 1.21 16.72 3.55
CA HIS A 73 0.33 17.67 4.19
C HIS A 73 -0.76 16.93 4.96
N LEU A 74 -0.86 17.16 6.26
CA LEU A 74 -1.91 16.61 7.11
C LEU A 74 -2.85 17.74 7.55
N ASP A 75 -4.13 17.59 7.28
CA ASP A 75 -5.20 18.46 7.77
C ASP A 75 -6.18 17.62 8.62
N ILE A 76 -6.44 18.07 9.83
CA ILE A 76 -7.29 17.41 10.82
C ILE A 76 -8.42 18.37 11.17
N LYS A 77 -9.65 17.84 11.17
CA LYS A 77 -10.86 18.57 11.53
C LYS A 77 -11.26 18.29 12.97
N ALA A 78 -11.94 19.25 13.59
CA ALA A 78 -12.55 19.06 14.90
C ALA A 78 -13.79 18.14 14.81
N PHE A 79 -13.54 16.84 14.66
CA PHE A 79 -14.55 15.82 14.41
C PHE A 79 -14.25 14.57 15.23
N GLN A 80 -15.28 13.90 15.77
CA GLN A 80 -15.14 12.61 16.45
C GLN A 80 -15.25 11.49 15.41
N PRO A 81 -14.21 10.68 15.15
CA PRO A 81 -14.22 9.71 14.06
C PRO A 81 -15.38 8.71 14.16
N HIS A 82 -15.46 7.94 15.24
CA HIS A 82 -16.48 6.91 15.40
C HIS A 82 -16.65 6.52 16.87
N TYR A 83 -17.77 6.90 17.48
CA TYR A 83 -17.97 6.79 18.93
C TYR A 83 -17.99 5.37 19.52
N TYR A 84 -18.22 4.32 18.72
CA TYR A 84 -18.11 2.92 19.15
C TYR A 84 -16.67 2.44 19.38
N PHE A 85 -15.65 3.18 18.96
CA PHE A 85 -14.25 2.79 19.12
C PHE A 85 -13.57 3.63 20.19
N SER A 86 -13.18 3.00 21.30
CA SER A 86 -12.46 3.66 22.40
C SER A 86 -10.95 3.77 22.20
N ASN A 87 -10.41 3.08 21.19
CA ASN A 87 -8.98 3.01 20.88
C ASN A 87 -8.69 3.82 19.60
N ALA A 88 -7.43 3.77 19.13
CA ALA A 88 -7.06 4.33 17.84
C ALA A 88 -7.93 3.73 16.72
N TYR A 89 -8.75 4.60 16.13
CA TYR A 89 -9.62 4.28 15.01
C TYR A 89 -8.89 4.39 13.67
N ALA A 90 -7.96 5.34 13.59
CA ALA A 90 -6.99 5.43 12.51
C ALA A 90 -5.64 5.91 13.04
N SER A 91 -4.57 5.68 12.30
CA SER A 91 -3.27 6.26 12.61
C SER A 91 -2.44 6.56 11.37
N VAL A 92 -1.50 7.49 11.55
CA VAL A 92 -0.45 7.83 10.58
C VAL A 92 0.89 7.78 11.30
N GLU A 93 1.83 7.01 10.76
CA GLU A 93 3.22 6.98 11.21
C GLU A 93 4.13 7.21 10.00
N VAL A 94 5.12 8.10 10.15
CA VAL A 94 6.15 8.36 9.13
C VAL A 94 7.50 7.97 9.68
N ILE A 95 8.21 7.16 8.92
CA ILE A 95 9.51 6.60 9.25
C ILE A 95 10.49 7.05 8.18
N ASP A 96 11.62 7.61 8.60
CA ASP A 96 12.67 8.04 7.68
C ASP A 96 13.45 6.85 7.08
N GLU A 97 14.36 7.15 6.16
CA GLU A 97 15.16 6.16 5.44
C GLU A 97 16.09 5.33 6.35
N THR A 98 16.33 5.79 7.58
CA THR A 98 17.16 5.11 8.58
C THR A 98 16.35 4.20 9.50
N GLY A 99 15.02 4.18 9.35
CA GLY A 99 14.10 3.45 10.20
C GLY A 99 13.66 4.21 11.46
N LYS A 100 13.97 5.51 11.57
CA LYS A 100 13.55 6.33 12.70
C LYS A 100 12.16 6.91 12.46
N VAL A 101 11.28 6.79 13.45
CA VAL A 101 9.97 7.46 13.45
C VAL A 101 10.17 8.97 13.56
N VAL A 102 9.69 9.72 12.58
CA VAL A 102 9.77 11.18 12.52
C VAL A 102 8.42 11.87 12.75
N TYR A 103 7.32 11.13 12.60
CA TYR A 103 5.97 11.62 12.91
C TYR A 103 5.06 10.46 13.31
N THR A 104 4.16 10.72 14.27
CA THR A 104 3.07 9.80 14.62
C THR A 104 1.81 10.56 15.01
N LYS A 105 0.65 10.03 14.63
CA LYS A 105 -0.66 10.53 15.02
C LYS A 105 -1.65 9.37 15.14
N ASP A 106 -2.24 9.25 16.31
CA ASP A 106 -3.41 8.41 16.55
C ASP A 106 -4.68 9.24 16.58
N PHE A 107 -5.72 8.75 15.90
CA PHE A 107 -7.06 9.31 15.93
C PHE A 107 -7.94 8.40 16.78
N ILE A 108 -8.13 8.75 18.05
CA ILE A 108 -8.97 7.97 18.97
C ILE A 108 -10.44 8.09 18.55
N GLY A 109 -11.12 6.97 18.34
CA GLY A 109 -12.42 6.93 17.68
C GLY A 109 -13.52 7.72 18.39
N ASN A 110 -13.61 7.61 19.70
CA ASN A 110 -14.61 8.28 20.52
C ASN A 110 -14.15 9.62 21.10
N VAL A 111 -13.05 10.18 20.60
CA VAL A 111 -12.56 11.50 21.00
C VAL A 111 -12.68 12.47 19.83
N THR A 112 -13.27 13.64 20.08
CA THR A 112 -13.25 14.74 19.11
C THR A 112 -11.81 15.20 18.91
N GLN A 113 -11.34 15.16 17.67
CA GLN A 113 -9.97 15.58 17.36
C GLN A 113 -9.80 17.08 17.56
N LYS A 114 -8.57 17.51 17.84
CA LYS A 114 -8.19 18.92 17.75
C LYS A 114 -7.92 19.25 16.29
N ALA A 115 -8.52 20.32 15.78
CA ALA A 115 -8.20 20.80 14.44
C ALA A 115 -6.74 21.25 14.36
N GLU A 116 -6.06 20.82 13.32
CA GLU A 116 -4.61 20.97 13.16
C GLU A 116 -4.26 20.82 11.68
N SER A 117 -3.33 21.63 11.19
CA SER A 117 -2.77 21.50 9.84
C SER A 117 -1.26 21.64 9.92
N LEU A 118 -0.53 20.71 9.30
CA LEU A 118 0.93 20.70 9.34
C LEU A 118 1.52 20.03 8.09
N ASP A 119 2.74 20.45 7.77
CA ASP A 119 3.54 19.89 6.68
C ASP A 119 4.69 19.06 7.25
N ILE A 120 4.84 17.84 6.73
CA ILE A 120 5.93 16.92 7.06
C ILE A 120 6.83 16.81 5.83
N PRO A 121 8.11 17.22 5.90
CA PRO A 121 9.06 17.00 4.82
C PRO A 121 9.22 15.51 4.53
N MET A 122 9.20 15.13 3.25
CA MET A 122 9.30 13.74 2.79
C MET A 122 10.51 13.56 1.87
N LYS A 123 11.00 12.33 1.79
CA LYS A 123 11.99 11.93 0.77
C LYS A 123 11.68 10.53 0.28
N ASP A 124 12.27 10.18 -0.86
CA ASP A 124 12.33 8.80 -1.30
C ASP A 124 13.03 7.94 -0.24
N GLY A 125 12.54 6.71 -0.05
CA GLY A 125 13.03 5.80 0.98
C GLY A 125 12.29 5.90 2.32
N TYR A 126 11.43 6.91 2.51
CA TYR A 126 10.60 7.01 3.71
C TYR A 126 9.48 5.97 3.64
N THR A 127 9.02 5.54 4.81
CA THR A 127 7.84 4.69 4.95
C THR A 127 6.69 5.49 5.57
N ILE A 128 5.51 5.40 4.96
CA ILE A 128 4.25 5.90 5.54
C ILE A 128 3.40 4.70 5.93
N LYS A 129 3.08 4.57 7.21
CA LYS A 129 2.07 3.61 7.68
C LYS A 129 0.77 4.34 7.94
N VAL A 130 -0.31 3.80 7.38
CA VAL A 130 -1.66 4.34 7.52
C VAL A 130 -2.60 3.20 7.90
N ASN A 131 -3.17 3.29 9.09
CA ASN A 131 -4.09 2.28 9.61
C ASN A 131 -5.49 2.87 9.76
N HIS A 132 -6.51 2.03 9.57
CA HIS A 132 -7.90 2.39 9.72
C HIS A 132 -8.71 1.16 10.13
N GLN A 133 -9.44 1.23 11.25
CA GLN A 133 -10.25 0.11 11.76
C GLN A 133 -11.37 -0.28 10.77
N GLU A 134 -11.84 0.67 9.96
CA GLU A 134 -12.79 0.44 8.88
C GLU A 134 -12.18 0.78 7.52
N PRO A 135 -11.44 -0.13 6.87
CA PRO A 135 -10.65 0.20 5.68
C PRO A 135 -11.45 0.71 4.48
N GLY A 136 -12.74 0.36 4.37
CA GLY A 136 -13.64 0.93 3.35
C GLY A 136 -13.85 2.44 3.45
N ARG A 137 -13.52 3.02 4.61
CA ARG A 137 -13.60 4.46 4.92
C ARG A 137 -12.26 5.19 4.83
N LEU A 138 -11.18 4.49 4.50
CA LEU A 138 -9.93 5.12 4.07
C LEU A 138 -9.94 5.21 2.54
N TRP A 139 -10.11 6.41 2.01
CA TRP A 139 -10.15 6.63 0.56
C TRP A 139 -8.80 7.14 0.10
N VAL A 140 -8.06 6.32 -0.63
CA VAL A 140 -6.79 6.72 -1.25
C VAL A 140 -7.02 6.91 -2.72
N THR A 141 -6.72 8.10 -3.23
CA THR A 141 -6.98 8.49 -4.60
C THR A 141 -5.76 9.19 -5.20
N ASP A 142 -5.50 8.89 -6.46
CA ASP A 142 -4.67 9.77 -7.29
C ASP A 142 -5.42 11.09 -7.49
N SER A 143 -4.82 12.20 -7.08
CA SER A 143 -5.44 13.52 -7.16
C SER A 143 -5.66 13.98 -8.60
N GLU A 144 -4.88 13.49 -9.57
CA GLU A 144 -5.02 13.85 -10.98
C GLU A 144 -6.05 12.97 -11.68
N THR A 145 -5.81 11.65 -11.70
CA THR A 145 -6.65 10.72 -12.45
C THR A 145 -7.96 10.35 -11.74
N LYS A 146 -8.07 10.68 -10.44
CA LYS A 146 -9.18 10.28 -9.55
C LYS A 146 -9.34 8.77 -9.39
N VAL A 147 -8.36 7.98 -9.83
CA VAL A 147 -8.33 6.53 -9.59
C VAL A 147 -8.30 6.28 -8.09
N ARG A 148 -9.24 5.46 -7.61
CA ARG A 148 -9.36 5.08 -6.21
C ARG A 148 -8.74 3.71 -5.95
N TYR A 149 -8.00 3.62 -4.85
CA TYR A 149 -7.26 2.43 -4.45
C TYR A 149 -7.91 1.79 -3.21
N THR A 150 -8.16 0.48 -3.25
CA THR A 150 -8.68 -0.27 -2.10
C THR A 150 -7.64 -0.47 -1.00
N MET A 151 -7.94 -0.05 0.22
CA MET A 151 -7.01 -0.17 1.35
C MET A 151 -7.33 -1.39 2.21
N GLN A 152 -6.32 -1.84 2.96
CA GLN A 152 -6.45 -2.78 4.06
C GLN A 152 -6.60 -2.02 5.38
N SER A 153 -6.88 -2.71 6.48
CA SER A 153 -6.93 -2.08 7.80
C SER A 153 -5.56 -1.58 8.25
N GLN A 154 -4.50 -2.21 7.76
CA GLN A 154 -3.11 -1.80 7.94
C GLN A 154 -2.46 -1.64 6.58
N ASN A 155 -1.85 -0.48 6.33
CA ASN A 155 -1.20 -0.19 5.07
C ASN A 155 0.18 0.39 5.35
N GLU A 156 1.17 -0.11 4.65
CA GLU A 156 2.54 0.37 4.71
C GLU A 156 3.00 0.70 3.29
N PHE A 157 3.52 1.91 3.10
CA PHE A 157 3.94 2.41 1.80
C PHE A 157 5.38 2.90 1.84
N LEU A 158 6.21 2.38 0.94
CA LEU A 158 7.48 3.00 0.61
C LEU A 158 7.26 4.17 -0.33
N VAL A 159 7.79 5.33 0.04
CA VAL A 159 7.87 6.50 -0.83
C VAL A 159 8.98 6.28 -1.84
N VAL A 160 8.64 6.37 -3.12
CA VAL A 160 9.58 6.25 -4.24
C VAL A 160 9.40 7.42 -5.21
N ALA A 161 10.36 7.62 -6.10
CA ALA A 161 10.38 8.76 -7.02
C ALA A 161 9.06 8.98 -7.78
N ASN A 162 8.39 7.89 -8.17
CA ASN A 162 7.16 7.93 -8.96
C ASN A 162 5.90 7.54 -8.17
N GLY A 163 5.91 7.66 -6.84
CA GLY A 163 4.72 7.49 -6.00
C GLY A 163 4.95 6.56 -4.81
N LEU A 164 4.07 5.55 -4.65
CA LEU A 164 4.07 4.65 -3.51
C LEU A 164 4.11 3.18 -3.92
N ILE A 165 4.87 2.39 -3.17
CA ILE A 165 4.86 0.92 -3.24
C ILE A 165 4.34 0.39 -1.90
N GLY A 166 3.20 -0.30 -1.93
CA GLY A 166 2.67 -1.03 -0.78
C GLY A 166 3.60 -2.17 -0.39
N GLN A 167 3.90 -2.31 0.90
CA GLN A 167 4.81 -3.34 1.43
C GLN A 167 4.10 -4.60 1.89
#